data_AF-A0A6J7ZX38-F1
#
_entry.id   AF-A0A6J7ZX38-F1
#
_cell.length_a   1.000
_cell.length_b   1.000
_cell.length_c   1.000
_cell.angle_alpha   90.00
_cell.angle_beta   90.00
_cell.angle_gamma   90.00
#
_symmetry.space_group_name_H-M   'P 1'
#
loop_
_entity.id
_entity.type
_entity.pdbx_description
1 polymer ?
#
loop_
_entity_poly.entity_id
_entity_poly.type
_entity_poly.pdbx_seq_one_letter_code
_entity_poly.pdbx_strand_id
1 'polypeptide(L)'
;MEKLLERGYMEHVPKEQFNRNDGRVWYIPHHGVYHSQKPDKIRIVFDCSATYMGVSLNKQLLQGPDLTNNLLGVLIRFREEKVAILGDIEAMFHQVKVPPLDRDCLRFFWWPNGNFENEPEHYRMTVHLFGATSSPSCCNYALKEQLKIS
;
A
#
# COMPACT_ATOMS: atom_id res chain seq x y z
N MET A 1 11.48 -5.46 5.89
CA MET A 1 11.21 -5.89 4.50
C MET A 1 10.98 -7.39 4.40
N GLU A 2 11.81 -8.26 4.98
CA GLU A 2 11.66 -9.74 4.92
C GLU A 2 10.24 -10.24 5.18
N LYS A 3 9.61 -9.80 6.29
CA LYS A 3 8.21 -10.15 6.59
C LYS A 3 7.20 -9.79 5.49
N LEU A 4 7.45 -8.74 4.71
CA LEU A 4 6.59 -8.37 3.58
C LEU A 4 6.80 -9.33 2.41
N LEU A 5 8.03 -9.81 2.19
CA LEU A 5 8.34 -10.81 1.18
C LEU A 5 7.70 -12.16 1.55
N GLU A 6 7.85 -12.61 2.79
CA GLU A 6 7.27 -13.86 3.31
C GLU A 6 5.73 -13.86 3.22
N ARG A 7 5.09 -12.73 3.51
CA ARG A 7 3.63 -12.56 3.36
C ARG A 7 3.19 -12.39 1.89
N GLY A 8 4.15 -12.36 0.96
CA GLY A 8 3.90 -12.13 -0.46
C GLY A 8 3.33 -10.75 -0.76
N TYR A 9 3.54 -9.74 0.10
CA TYR A 9 3.13 -8.35 -0.12
C TYR A 9 4.09 -7.59 -1.03
N MET A 10 5.30 -8.11 -1.19
CA MET A 10 6.27 -7.65 -2.18
C MET A 10 6.88 -8.85 -2.90
N GLU A 11 7.44 -8.60 -4.07
CA GLU A 11 8.18 -9.60 -4.85
C GLU A 11 9.39 -8.93 -5.51
N HIS A 12 10.38 -9.74 -5.87
CA HIS A 12 11.48 -9.26 -6.72
C HIS A 12 10.93 -8.90 -8.09
N VAL A 13 11.42 -7.82 -8.66
CA VAL A 13 11.20 -7.54 -10.08
C VAL A 13 12.00 -8.58 -10.89
N PRO A 14 11.41 -9.26 -11.89
CA PRO A 14 12.17 -10.14 -12.78
C PRO A 14 13.25 -9.34 -13.53
N LYS A 15 14.45 -9.90 -13.71
CA LYS A 15 15.59 -9.20 -14.34
C LYS A 15 15.25 -8.74 -15.76
N GLU A 16 14.43 -9.49 -16.45
CA GLU A 16 13.95 -9.20 -17.81
C GLU A 16 13.07 -7.94 -17.85
N GLN A 17 12.49 -7.55 -16.71
CA GLN A 17 11.59 -6.40 -16.58
C GLN A 17 12.29 -5.15 -16.02
N PHE A 18 13.59 -5.21 -15.72
CA PHE A 18 14.32 -4.07 -15.17
C PHE A 18 14.25 -2.85 -16.09
N ASN A 19 14.38 -3.07 -17.40
CA ASN A 19 14.41 -2.03 -18.43
C ASN A 19 13.04 -1.79 -19.10
N ARG A 20 11.94 -2.23 -18.49
CA ARG A 20 10.59 -1.92 -19.00
C ARG A 20 10.42 -0.39 -19.09
N ASN A 21 9.97 0.10 -20.24
CA ASN A 21 9.86 1.54 -20.52
C ASN A 21 8.58 1.90 -21.29
N ASP A 22 7.46 1.36 -20.88
CA ASP A 22 6.12 1.62 -21.45
C ASP A 22 5.37 2.74 -20.71
N GLY A 23 6.08 3.53 -19.89
CA GLY A 23 5.49 4.59 -19.07
C GLY A 23 4.75 4.11 -17.81
N ARG A 24 4.76 2.80 -17.50
CA ARG A 24 4.11 2.22 -16.30
C ARG A 24 5.11 1.70 -15.27
N VAL A 25 6.28 2.34 -15.21
CA VAL A 25 7.33 1.99 -14.26
C VAL A 25 7.62 3.21 -13.40
N TRP A 26 7.52 3.05 -12.09
CA TRP A 26 7.80 4.11 -11.13
C TRP A 26 8.45 3.56 -9.87
N TYR A 27 9.52 4.22 -9.42
CA TYR A 27 10.19 3.90 -8.16
C TYR A 27 9.72 4.85 -7.07
N ILE A 28 9.13 4.28 -6.03
CA ILE A 28 8.63 5.00 -4.88
C ILE A 28 9.71 5.01 -3.79
N PRO A 29 10.12 6.19 -3.30
CA PRO A 29 11.00 6.24 -2.14
C PRO A 29 10.29 5.73 -0.90
N HIS A 30 11.04 5.12 -0.01
CA HIS A 30 10.53 4.67 1.28
C HIS A 30 11.50 5.01 2.40
N HIS A 31 10.96 5.10 3.61
CA HIS A 31 11.75 5.33 4.81
C HIS A 31 11.11 4.65 6.01
N GLY A 32 11.94 4.35 7.02
CA GLY A 32 11.49 3.81 8.29
C GLY A 32 11.03 4.92 9.23
N VAL A 33 9.87 4.74 9.86
CA VAL A 33 9.33 5.61 10.90
C VAL A 33 9.20 4.83 12.20
N TYR A 34 9.67 5.42 13.29
CA TYR A 34 9.54 4.88 14.63
C TYR A 34 8.37 5.55 15.35
N HIS A 35 7.57 4.74 16.04
CA HIS A 35 6.50 5.27 16.89
C HIS A 35 7.04 5.42 18.31
N SER A 36 6.90 6.61 18.92
CA SER A 36 7.43 6.90 20.25
C SER A 36 6.96 5.92 21.33
N GLN A 37 5.70 5.48 21.26
CA GLN A 37 5.13 4.47 22.19
C GLN A 37 5.47 3.01 21.84
N LYS A 38 6.10 2.75 20.68
CA LYS A 38 6.47 1.40 20.22
C LYS A 38 7.85 1.45 19.53
N PRO A 39 8.92 1.82 20.26
CA PRO A 39 10.24 2.07 19.69
C PRO A 39 10.81 0.84 18.97
N ASP A 40 10.48 -0.37 19.43
CA ASP A 40 10.96 -1.63 18.84
C ASP A 40 10.27 -1.97 17.51
N LYS A 41 9.23 -1.22 17.12
CA LYS A 41 8.45 -1.48 15.91
C LYS A 41 8.66 -0.37 14.89
N ILE A 42 9.54 -0.63 13.92
CA ILE A 42 9.69 0.19 12.73
C ILE A 42 8.51 -0.02 11.76
N ARG A 43 8.00 1.07 11.18
CA ARG A 43 7.02 1.05 10.10
C ARG A 43 7.67 1.59 8.83
N ILE A 44 7.51 0.87 7.73
CA ILE A 44 8.00 1.33 6.43
C ILE A 44 6.90 2.19 5.81
N VAL A 45 7.26 3.40 5.41
CA VAL A 45 6.36 4.35 4.74
C VAL A 45 6.84 4.51 3.30
N PHE A 46 5.95 4.26 2.35
CA PHE A 46 6.17 4.53 0.93
C PHE A 46 5.59 5.90 0.61
N ASP A 47 6.42 6.79 0.05
CA ASP A 47 5.99 8.14 -0.31
C ASP A 47 5.57 8.21 -1.78
N CYS A 48 4.30 7.92 -2.05
CA CYS A 48 3.70 8.01 -3.38
C CYS A 48 3.49 9.47 -3.85
N SER A 49 3.76 10.47 -3.00
CA SER A 49 3.67 11.89 -3.32
C SER A 49 5.00 12.49 -3.75
N ALA A 50 6.11 11.79 -3.47
CA ALA A 50 7.44 12.18 -3.87
C ALA A 50 7.51 12.47 -5.37
N THR A 51 8.07 13.64 -5.70
CA THR A 51 8.09 14.17 -7.05
C THR A 51 9.47 13.99 -7.68
N TYR A 52 9.50 13.50 -8.90
CA TYR A 52 10.68 13.45 -9.76
C TYR A 52 10.33 14.03 -11.13
N MET A 53 11.15 14.96 -11.62
CA MET A 53 10.91 15.68 -12.89
C MET A 53 9.49 16.27 -13.00
N GLY A 54 8.96 16.81 -11.89
CA GLY A 54 7.62 17.45 -11.83
C GLY A 54 6.44 16.49 -11.68
N VAL A 55 6.65 15.18 -11.76
CA VAL A 55 5.61 14.14 -11.68
C VAL A 55 5.78 13.31 -10.40
N SER A 56 4.67 12.86 -9.82
CA SER A 56 4.64 11.86 -8.74
C SER A 56 3.61 10.80 -9.07
N LEU A 57 3.69 9.63 -8.42
CA LEU A 57 2.71 8.57 -8.62
C LEU A 57 1.28 9.06 -8.34
N ASN A 58 1.07 9.77 -7.22
CA ASN A 58 -0.24 10.31 -6.86
C ASN A 58 -0.80 11.31 -7.87
N LYS A 59 0.04 12.05 -8.63
CA LYS A 59 -0.44 12.93 -9.72
C LYS A 59 -0.97 12.14 -10.93
N GLN A 60 -0.58 10.87 -11.08
CA GLN A 60 -0.97 10.02 -12.21
C GLN A 60 -2.08 9.02 -11.84
N LEU A 61 -2.37 8.85 -10.54
CA LEU A 61 -3.42 7.98 -10.06
C LEU A 61 -4.76 8.72 -9.98
N LEU A 62 -5.82 8.06 -10.44
CA LEU A 62 -7.19 8.47 -10.17
C LEU A 62 -7.56 8.05 -8.74
N GLN A 63 -8.05 8.98 -7.93
CA GLN A 63 -8.46 8.69 -6.55
C GLN A 63 -9.58 7.64 -6.46
N GLY A 64 -10.49 7.66 -7.44
CA GLY A 64 -11.74 6.91 -7.37
C GLY A 64 -12.77 7.58 -6.45
N PRO A 65 -13.99 7.01 -6.34
CA PRO A 65 -15.02 7.51 -5.46
C PRO A 65 -14.65 7.38 -3.98
N ASP A 66 -15.13 8.31 -3.15
CA ASP A 66 -15.05 8.13 -1.70
C ASP A 66 -16.09 7.10 -1.26
N LEU A 67 -15.60 5.94 -0.85
CA LEU A 67 -16.41 4.82 -0.36
C LEU A 67 -16.37 4.70 1.17
N THR A 68 -15.73 5.63 1.86
CA THR A 68 -15.65 5.65 3.32
C THR A 68 -17.03 5.90 3.90
N ASN A 69 -17.40 5.16 4.95
CA ASN A 69 -18.64 5.42 5.65
C ASN A 69 -18.54 6.78 6.37
N ASN A 70 -19.59 7.61 6.24
CA ASN A 70 -19.67 8.84 7.00
C ASN A 70 -19.58 8.55 8.50
N LEU A 71 -18.60 9.17 9.19
CA LEU A 71 -18.38 9.01 10.62
C LEU A 71 -19.64 9.31 11.44
N LEU A 72 -20.40 10.36 11.11
CA LEU A 72 -21.65 10.67 11.79
C LEU A 72 -22.66 9.51 11.67
N GLY A 73 -22.80 8.95 10.47
CA GLY A 73 -23.68 7.81 10.23
C GLY A 73 -23.23 6.55 10.98
N VAL A 74 -21.91 6.32 11.08
CA VAL A 74 -21.34 5.24 11.90
C VAL A 74 -21.67 5.44 13.38
N LEU A 75 -21.47 6.66 13.91
CA LEU A 75 -21.72 6.97 15.32
C LEU A 75 -23.20 6.91 15.70
N ILE A 76 -24.11 7.29 14.80
CA ILE A 76 -25.56 7.17 15.02
C ILE A 76 -25.94 5.68 15.12
N ARG A 77 -25.58 4.86 14.14
CA ARG A 77 -25.85 3.40 14.15
C ARG A 77 -25.25 2.68 15.35
N PHE A 78 -24.07 3.12 15.79
CA PHE A 78 -23.41 2.55 16.96
C PHE A 78 -24.22 2.75 18.26
N ARG A 79 -25.11 3.75 18.31
CA ARG A 79 -25.97 4.06 19.46
C ARG A 79 -27.39 3.52 19.34
N GLU A 80 -27.77 2.97 18.19
CA GLU A 80 -29.13 2.47 17.95
C GLU A 80 -29.41 1.21 18.78
N GLU A 81 -28.41 0.36 18.96
CA GLU A 81 -28.55 -0.93 19.63
C GLU A 81 -27.81 -0.99 20.98
N LYS A 82 -28.24 -1.91 21.85
CA LYS A 82 -27.66 -2.08 23.20
C LYS A 82 -26.22 -2.61 23.20
N VAL A 83 -25.83 -3.30 22.13
CA VAL A 83 -24.54 -3.98 22.01
C VAL A 83 -23.94 -3.63 20.66
N ALA A 84 -22.66 -3.26 20.67
CA ALA A 84 -21.91 -2.95 19.46
C ALA A 84 -20.64 -3.79 19.36
N ILE A 85 -20.33 -4.25 18.15
CA ILE A 85 -19.14 -5.04 17.85
C ILE A 85 -18.14 -4.15 17.13
N LEU A 86 -16.90 -4.19 17.60
CA LEU A 86 -15.78 -3.45 17.05
C LEU A 86 -14.73 -4.43 16.55
N GLY A 87 -14.18 -4.16 15.37
CA GLY A 87 -13.09 -4.93 14.78
C GLY A 87 -12.17 -4.03 13.97
N ASP A 88 -10.89 -4.37 13.96
CA ASP A 88 -9.89 -3.72 13.12
C ASP A 88 -9.36 -4.73 12.09
N ILE A 89 -9.30 -4.32 10.82
CA ILE A 89 -8.73 -5.15 9.76
C ILE A 89 -7.23 -4.92 9.75
N GLU A 90 -6.47 -5.89 10.26
CA GLU A 90 -5.02 -5.78 10.29
C GLU A 90 -4.49 -5.54 8.87
N ALA A 91 -3.78 -4.42 8.71
CA ALA A 91 -3.14 -4.03 7.47
C ALA A 91 -4.11 -4.04 6.26
N MET A 92 -5.29 -3.45 6.42
CA MET A 92 -6.37 -3.38 5.42
C MET A 92 -5.92 -3.23 3.96
N PHE A 93 -5.02 -2.29 3.65
CA PHE A 93 -4.55 -2.07 2.26
C PHE A 93 -3.78 -3.27 1.70
N HIS A 94 -3.05 -4.01 2.55
CA HIS A 94 -2.32 -5.20 2.14
C HIS A 94 -3.23 -6.41 1.88
N GLN A 95 -4.51 -6.34 2.27
CA GLN A 95 -5.48 -7.41 2.01
C GLN A 95 -5.96 -7.41 0.54
N VAL A 96 -5.66 -6.36 -0.23
CA VAL A 96 -6.07 -6.23 -1.64
C VAL A 96 -4.85 -6.24 -2.54
N LYS A 97 -4.84 -7.18 -3.49
CA LYS A 97 -3.75 -7.34 -4.47
C LYS A 97 -3.86 -6.31 -5.58
N VAL A 98 -2.72 -5.77 -5.99
CA VAL A 98 -2.57 -4.93 -7.17
C VAL A 98 -2.46 -5.82 -8.41
N PRO A 99 -3.21 -5.52 -9.50
CA PRO A 99 -3.11 -6.25 -10.76
C PRO A 99 -1.67 -6.34 -11.26
N PRO A 100 -1.20 -7.50 -11.77
CA PRO A 100 0.19 -7.68 -12.20
C PRO A 100 0.70 -6.61 -13.18
N LEU A 101 -0.18 -6.10 -14.06
CA LEU A 101 0.16 -5.09 -15.06
C LEU A 101 0.58 -3.74 -14.44
N ASP A 102 0.09 -3.42 -13.24
CA ASP A 102 0.26 -2.13 -12.58
C ASP A 102 1.28 -2.16 -11.43
N ARG A 103 1.76 -3.35 -11.02
CA ARG A 103 2.70 -3.49 -9.90
C ARG A 103 4.02 -2.76 -10.12
N ASP A 104 4.42 -2.58 -11.38
CA ASP A 104 5.64 -1.84 -11.71
C ASP A 104 5.56 -0.33 -11.46
N CYS A 105 4.36 0.21 -11.24
CA CYS A 105 4.18 1.56 -10.71
C CYS A 105 4.51 1.65 -9.21
N LEU A 106 4.71 0.51 -8.54
CA LEU A 106 5.00 0.40 -7.12
C LEU A 106 6.38 -0.23 -6.86
N ARG A 107 7.37 0.05 -7.73
CA ARG A 107 8.74 -0.43 -7.53
C ARG A 107 9.43 0.34 -6.43
N PHE A 108 10.44 -0.27 -5.83
CA PHE A 108 11.34 0.35 -4.88
C PHE A 108 12.67 -0.41 -4.82
N PHE A 109 13.69 0.25 -4.27
CA PHE A 109 15.00 -0.35 -4.03
C PHE A 109 15.13 -0.83 -2.59
N TRP A 110 15.81 -1.94 -2.37
CA TRP A 110 16.14 -2.42 -1.03
C TRP A 110 17.48 -3.14 -1.00
N TRP A 111 18.22 -3.00 0.10
CA TRP A 111 19.45 -3.75 0.36
C TRP A 111 19.14 -4.94 1.28
N PRO A 112 19.15 -6.18 0.76
CA PRO A 112 18.98 -7.36 1.60
C PRO A 112 20.05 -7.41 2.69
N ASN A 113 19.65 -7.85 3.88
CA ASN A 113 20.52 -7.93 5.07
C ASN A 113 21.20 -6.61 5.46
N GLY A 114 20.78 -5.46 4.91
CA GLY A 114 21.42 -4.17 5.15
C GLY A 114 22.85 -4.09 4.60
N ASN A 115 23.22 -4.92 3.62
CA ASN A 115 24.55 -4.89 3.03
C ASN A 115 24.63 -3.80 1.95
N PHE A 116 25.10 -2.61 2.34
CA PHE A 116 25.25 -1.46 1.45
C PHE A 116 26.45 -1.53 0.50
N GLU A 117 27.33 -2.53 0.64
CA GLU A 117 28.46 -2.75 -0.28
C GLU A 117 27.98 -3.32 -1.64
N ASN A 118 26.80 -3.93 -1.65
CA ASN A 118 26.17 -4.44 -2.87
C ASN A 118 25.24 -3.38 -3.48
N GLU A 119 24.99 -3.50 -4.78
CA GLU A 119 23.92 -2.75 -5.45
C GLU A 119 22.55 -3.09 -4.83
N PRO A 120 21.64 -2.12 -4.67
CA PRO A 120 20.30 -2.38 -4.20
C PRO A 120 19.55 -3.29 -5.17
N GLU A 121 18.70 -4.14 -4.62
CA GLU A 121 17.82 -4.98 -5.40
C GLU A 121 16.49 -4.29 -5.72
N HIS A 122 15.92 -4.67 -6.87
CA HIS A 122 14.64 -4.15 -7.35
C HIS A 122 13.49 -5.00 -6.82
N TYR A 123 12.61 -4.37 -6.05
CA TYR A 123 11.37 -4.97 -5.57
C TYR A 123 10.16 -4.20 -6.11
N ARG A 124 9.00 -4.84 -6.07
CA ARG A 124 7.71 -4.18 -6.26
C ARG A 124 6.67 -4.69 -5.29
N MET A 125 5.75 -3.82 -4.92
CA MET A 125 4.62 -4.20 -4.08
C MET A 125 3.56 -4.94 -4.90
N THR A 126 3.00 -6.00 -4.32
CA THR A 126 1.94 -6.80 -4.95
C THR A 126 0.55 -6.45 -4.41
N VAL A 127 0.50 -5.57 -3.42
CA VAL A 127 -0.70 -5.15 -2.68
C VAL A 127 -0.78 -3.63 -2.63
N HIS A 128 -1.96 -3.11 -2.34
CA HIS A 128 -2.15 -1.66 -2.22
C HIS A 128 -1.37 -1.08 -1.05
N LEU A 129 -0.87 0.14 -1.23
CA LEU A 129 -0.06 0.85 -0.24
C LEU A 129 -0.84 1.93 0.47
N PHE A 130 -0.52 2.13 1.74
CA PHE A 130 -0.83 3.37 2.42
C PHE A 130 -0.04 4.52 1.78
N GLY A 131 -0.69 5.64 1.49
CA GLY A 131 -0.07 6.81 0.85
C GLY A 131 -0.34 6.93 -0.67
N ALA A 132 -0.76 5.87 -1.34
CA ALA A 132 -1.27 5.94 -2.72
C ALA A 132 -2.72 6.43 -2.74
N THR A 133 -3.01 7.41 -3.59
CA THR A 133 -4.31 8.13 -3.62
C THR A 133 -5.49 7.25 -4.01
N SER A 134 -5.26 6.22 -4.85
CA SER A 134 -6.30 5.27 -5.28
C SER A 134 -6.58 4.15 -4.26
N SER A 135 -5.65 3.87 -3.34
CA SER A 135 -5.75 2.73 -2.42
C SER A 135 -7.01 2.75 -1.54
N PRO A 136 -7.45 3.88 -0.95
CA PRO A 136 -8.68 3.95 -0.17
C PRO A 136 -9.91 3.52 -0.97
N SER A 137 -10.07 4.01 -2.20
CA SER A 137 -11.20 3.62 -3.05
C SER A 137 -11.14 2.14 -3.39
N CYS A 138 -10.00 1.65 -3.89
CA CYS A 138 -9.85 0.24 -4.28
C CYS A 138 -10.12 -0.72 -3.12
N CYS A 139 -9.56 -0.45 -1.93
CA CYS A 139 -9.70 -1.35 -0.78
C CYS A 139 -11.08 -1.30 -0.15
N ASN A 140 -11.71 -0.12 -0.07
CA ASN A 140 -13.09 -0.02 0.42
C ASN A 140 -14.08 -0.68 -0.55
N TYR A 141 -13.86 -0.57 -1.86
CA TYR A 141 -14.67 -1.27 -2.84
C TYR A 141 -14.60 -2.79 -2.63
N ALA A 142 -13.39 -3.35 -2.58
CA ALA A 142 -13.18 -4.77 -2.34
C ALA A 142 -13.84 -5.26 -1.04
N LEU A 143 -13.68 -4.50 0.05
CA LEU A 143 -14.32 -4.82 1.33
C LEU A 143 -15.85 -4.83 1.22
N LYS A 144 -16.45 -3.82 0.58
CA LYS A 144 -17.91 -3.74 0.40
C LYS A 144 -18.44 -4.90 -0.43
N GLU A 145 -17.76 -5.26 -1.51
CA GLU A 145 -18.16 -6.41 -2.33
C GLU A 145 -18.10 -7.72 -1.54
N GLN A 146 -17.06 -7.91 -0.71
CA GLN A 146 -16.95 -9.09 0.13
C GLN A 146 -18.09 -9.21 1.17
N LEU A 147 -18.53 -8.09 1.72
CA LEU A 147 -19.62 -8.04 2.72
C LEU A 147 -21.03 -8.19 2.10
N LYS A 148 -21.20 -8.03 0.79
CA LYS A 148 -22.49 -8.30 0.11
C LYS A 148 -22.76 -9.80 -0.06
N ILE A 149 -21.73 -10.63 0.07
CA ILE A 149 -21.79 -12.08 -0.18
C ILE A 149 -22.12 -12.86 1.11
N SER A 150 -22.13 -12.19 2.27
CA SER A 150 -22.54 -12.74 3.57
C SER A 150 -23.99 -12.42 3.92
#